data_AF-A0A1E1WW40-F1
#
_entry.id   AF-A0A1E1WW40-F1
#
_cell.length_a   1.000
_cell.length_b   1.000
_cell.length_c   1.000
_cell.angle_alpha   90.00
_cell.angle_beta   90.00
_cell.angle_gamma   90.00
#
_symmetry.space_group_name_H-M   'P 1'
#
loop_
_entity.id
_entity.type
_entity.pdbx_description
1 polymer ?
#
loop_
_entity_poly.entity_id
_entity_poly.type
_entity_poly.pdbx_seq_one_letter_code
_entity_poly.pdbx_strand_id
1 'polypeptide(L)'
;LFVSRTNYCSLVWLTTTKTNIEKISLLQKKAIRHIANLEYLTHTRQAFQRYNVVKIQDMYEFRILLSYYYSSGFKSMVEGTALLKENTHSVNTRNTDKWLVPFFRTDYKLQTLEYILPTILNKYNDIKKPAKTTLRRLFVMT
;
A
#
# COMPACT_ATOMS: atom_id res chain seq x y z
N LEU A 1 -1.24 16.29 -13.85
CA LEU A 1 -2.72 16.18 -13.85
C LEU A 1 -3.24 14.81 -13.36
N PHE A 2 -2.65 13.69 -13.77
CA PHE A 2 -3.13 12.34 -13.38
C PHE A 2 -2.82 11.96 -11.92
N VAL A 3 -1.60 12.25 -11.45
CA VAL A 3 -1.12 11.86 -10.10
C VAL A 3 -1.95 12.47 -8.97
N SER A 4 -2.39 13.72 -9.11
CA SER A 4 -3.23 14.37 -8.09
C SER A 4 -4.58 13.66 -7.94
N ARG A 5 -5.19 13.25 -9.06
CA ARG A 5 -6.47 12.54 -9.08
C ARG A 5 -6.35 11.13 -8.52
N THR A 6 -5.29 10.40 -8.85
CA THR A 6 -5.05 9.06 -8.28
C THR A 6 -4.70 9.11 -6.80
N ASN A 7 -4.11 10.20 -6.32
CA ASN A 7 -3.77 10.35 -4.91
C ASN A 7 -5.00 10.73 -4.07
N TYR A 8 -5.93 11.49 -4.63
CA TYR A 8 -7.11 11.96 -3.94
C TYR A 8 -7.97 10.79 -3.44
N CYS A 9 -8.27 10.81 -2.13
CA CYS A 9 -9.03 9.78 -1.42
C CYS A 9 -8.61 8.33 -1.74
N SER A 10 -7.34 8.12 -2.09
CA SER A 10 -6.79 6.80 -2.44
C SER A 10 -7.08 5.74 -1.38
N LEU A 11 -7.01 6.11 -0.10
CA LEU A 11 -7.31 5.21 1.02
C LEU A 11 -8.76 4.72 1.07
N VAL A 12 -9.69 5.43 0.43
CA VAL A 12 -11.13 5.11 0.45
C VAL A 12 -11.52 4.24 -0.73
N TRP A 13 -11.05 4.57 -1.94
CA TRP A 13 -11.49 3.85 -3.15
C TRP A 13 -10.55 2.72 -3.58
N LEU A 14 -9.30 2.64 -3.12
CA LEU A 14 -8.42 1.53 -3.52
C LEU A 14 -8.83 0.18 -2.91
N THR A 15 -9.74 0.15 -1.93
CA THR A 15 -10.36 -1.08 -1.42
C THR A 15 -11.48 -1.60 -2.30
N THR A 16 -11.74 -0.96 -3.45
CA THR A 16 -12.76 -1.39 -4.42
C THR A 16 -12.42 -2.74 -5.04
N THR A 17 -13.37 -3.27 -5.83
CA THR A 17 -13.21 -4.57 -6.50
C THR A 17 -11.96 -4.63 -7.38
N LYS A 18 -11.37 -5.83 -7.46
CA LYS A 18 -10.21 -6.11 -8.30
C LYS A 18 -10.41 -5.64 -9.75
N THR A 19 -11.61 -5.81 -10.30
CA THR A 19 -11.97 -5.37 -11.65
C THR A 19 -11.85 -3.86 -11.85
N ASN A 20 -12.20 -3.05 -10.84
CA ASN A 20 -12.05 -1.60 -10.89
C ASN A 20 -10.58 -1.19 -10.81
N ILE A 21 -9.81 -1.84 -9.93
CA ILE A 21 -8.36 -1.61 -9.80
C ILE A 21 -7.64 -1.97 -11.12
N GLU A 22 -8.04 -3.05 -11.78
CA GLU A 22 -7.49 -3.47 -13.08
C GLU A 22 -7.75 -2.43 -14.18
N LYS A 23 -8.97 -1.87 -14.25
CA LYS A 23 -9.29 -0.78 -15.18
C LYS A 23 -8.38 0.43 -14.96
N ILE A 24 -8.17 0.82 -13.70
CA ILE A 24 -7.30 1.95 -13.34
C ILE A 24 -5.83 1.62 -13.65
N SER A 25 -5.40 0.38 -13.42
CA SER A 25 -4.05 -0.11 -13.76
C SER A 25 -3.79 -0.03 -15.26
N LEU A 26 -4.77 -0.40 -16.09
CA LEU A 26 -4.69 -0.27 -17.55
C LEU A 26 -4.54 1.20 -17.97
N LEU A 27 -5.33 2.11 -17.38
CA LEU A 27 -5.22 3.54 -17.64
C LEU A 27 -3.85 4.10 -17.21
N GLN A 28 -3.36 3.71 -16.04
CA GLN A 28 -2.04 4.12 -15.55
C GLN A 28 -0.91 3.65 -16.49
N LYS A 29 -0.98 2.39 -16.97
CA LYS A 29 -0.02 1.85 -17.95
C LYS A 29 -0.07 2.60 -19.28
N LYS A 30 -1.27 2.91 -19.80
CA LYS A 30 -1.43 3.73 -21.01
C LYS A 30 -0.79 5.10 -20.84
N ALA A 31 -1.07 5.79 -19.73
CA ALA A 31 -0.48 7.10 -19.45
C ALA A 31 1.05 7.06 -19.41
N ILE A 32 1.63 6.06 -18.72
CA ILE A 32 3.09 5.91 -18.66
C ILE A 32 3.70 5.58 -20.01
N ARG A 33 3.04 4.76 -20.84
CA ARG A 33 3.53 4.48 -22.19
C ARG A 33 3.62 5.75 -23.03
N HIS A 34 2.61 6.61 -22.96
CA HIS A 34 2.64 7.89 -23.66
C HIS A 34 3.74 8.82 -23.12
N ILE A 35 3.91 8.93 -21.79
CA ILE A 35 4.98 9.73 -21.18
C ILE A 35 6.37 9.22 -21.58
N ALA A 36 6.53 7.89 -21.66
CA ALA A 36 7.78 7.25 -21.97
C ALA A 36 8.05 7.08 -23.48
N ASN A 37 7.10 7.49 -24.32
CA ASN A 37 7.07 7.23 -25.76
C ASN A 37 7.37 5.76 -26.12
N LEU A 38 6.68 4.85 -25.43
CA LEU A 38 6.86 3.42 -25.54
C LEU A 38 5.85 2.79 -26.52
N GLU A 39 6.30 1.80 -27.29
CA GLU A 39 5.43 1.03 -28.17
C GLU A 39 4.37 0.24 -27.38
N TYR A 40 3.28 -0.11 -28.03
CA TYR A 40 2.11 -0.74 -27.39
C TYR A 40 2.42 -2.06 -26.66
N LEU A 41 3.34 -2.87 -27.18
CA LEU A 41 3.66 -4.19 -26.62
C LEU A 41 4.81 -4.17 -25.60
N THR A 42 5.51 -3.04 -25.47
CA THR A 42 6.67 -2.94 -24.58
C THR A 42 6.29 -3.04 -23.10
N HIS A 43 7.22 -3.60 -22.32
CA HIS A 43 7.08 -3.72 -20.88
C HIS A 43 7.14 -2.35 -20.20
N THR A 44 6.13 -2.05 -19.40
CA THR A 44 6.02 -0.75 -18.71
C THR A 44 6.83 -0.67 -17.41
N ARG A 45 7.33 -1.80 -16.89
CA ARG A 45 8.04 -1.87 -15.59
C ARG A 45 9.22 -0.90 -15.52
N GLN A 46 10.06 -0.88 -16.55
CA GLN A 46 11.22 0.02 -16.60
C GLN A 46 10.80 1.49 -16.59
N ALA A 47 9.69 1.84 -17.24
CA ALA A 47 9.17 3.20 -17.22
C ALA A 47 8.63 3.61 -15.84
N PHE A 48 7.92 2.72 -15.12
CA PHE A 48 7.51 2.99 -13.74
C PHE A 48 8.72 3.29 -12.84
N GLN A 49 9.81 2.52 -12.98
CA GLN A 49 11.05 2.73 -12.25
C GLN A 49 11.75 4.03 -12.63
N ARG A 50 11.91 4.29 -13.94
CA ARG A 50 12.53 5.50 -14.49
C ARG A 50 11.83 6.78 -14.02
N TYR A 51 10.50 6.77 -13.96
CA TYR A 51 9.71 7.93 -13.54
C TYR A 51 9.34 7.91 -12.04
N ASN A 52 9.83 6.94 -11.26
CA ASN A 52 9.56 6.82 -9.83
C ASN A 52 8.05 6.84 -9.50
N VAL A 53 7.25 6.14 -10.32
CA VAL A 53 5.80 6.04 -10.19
C VAL A 53 5.43 4.71 -9.53
N VAL A 54 4.66 4.78 -8.44
CA VAL A 54 4.13 3.60 -7.75
C VAL A 54 2.95 3.05 -8.55
N LYS A 55 2.91 1.73 -8.75
CA LYS A 55 1.79 1.05 -9.42
C LYS A 55 0.52 1.18 -8.59
N ILE A 56 -0.65 1.19 -9.22
CA ILE A 56 -1.91 1.32 -8.50
C ILE A 56 -2.16 0.18 -7.50
N GLN A 57 -1.70 -1.02 -7.82
CA GLN A 57 -1.83 -2.21 -6.95
C GLN A 57 -1.07 -2.01 -5.62
N ASP A 58 0.09 -1.39 -5.70
CA ASP A 58 0.99 -1.14 -4.57
C ASP A 58 0.68 0.17 -3.84
N MET A 59 -0.09 1.05 -4.49
CA MET A 59 -0.39 2.40 -4.00
C MET A 59 -1.12 2.34 -2.65
N TYR A 60 -2.04 1.41 -2.46
CA TYR A 60 -2.81 1.35 -1.22
C TYR A 60 -1.93 1.09 0.00
N GLU A 61 -1.10 0.05 -0.08
CA GLU A 61 -0.16 -0.31 0.98
C GLU A 61 0.84 0.83 1.23
N PHE A 62 1.38 1.41 0.16
CA PHE A 62 2.27 2.57 0.25
C PHE A 62 1.62 3.75 0.99
N ARG A 63 0.36 4.06 0.69
CA ARG A 63 -0.35 5.21 1.30
C ARG A 63 -0.69 4.95 2.76
N ILE A 64 -1.04 3.72 3.14
CA ILE A 64 -1.25 3.35 4.54
C ILE A 64 0.05 3.50 5.33
N LEU A 65 1.15 2.92 4.85
CA LEU A 65 2.45 3.02 5.52
C LEU A 65 2.93 4.47 5.62
N LEU A 66 2.75 5.27 4.56
CA LEU A 66 3.10 6.69 4.59
C LEU A 66 2.28 7.45 5.65
N SER A 67 0.99 7.13 5.76
CA SER A 67 0.10 7.75 6.74
C SER A 67 0.47 7.34 8.17
N TYR A 68 0.76 6.07 8.39
CA TYR A 68 1.16 5.51 9.68
C TYR A 68 2.50 6.08 10.18
N TYR A 69 3.53 6.14 9.32
CA TYR A 69 4.88 6.54 9.75
C TYR A 69 5.10 8.05 9.87
N TYR A 70 4.38 8.86 9.09
CA TYR A 70 4.73 10.29 8.93
C TYR A 70 3.60 11.27 9.20
N SER A 71 2.36 10.83 9.41
CA SER A 71 1.27 11.76 9.65
C SER A 71 1.05 11.95 11.15
N SER A 72 1.54 13.04 11.73
CA SER A 72 1.53 13.29 13.18
C SER A 72 0.12 13.31 13.79
N GLY A 73 -0.87 13.91 13.11
CA GLY A 73 -2.26 13.96 13.58
C GLY A 73 -3.12 12.77 13.15
N PHE A 74 -2.78 12.14 12.02
CA PHE A 74 -3.55 11.00 11.49
C PHE A 74 -3.10 9.67 12.10
N LYS A 75 -1.87 9.58 12.62
CA LYS A 75 -1.33 8.36 13.21
C LYS A 75 -2.18 7.87 14.37
N SER A 76 -2.52 8.73 15.34
CA SER A 76 -3.36 8.34 16.48
C SER A 76 -4.74 7.87 16.04
N MET A 77 -5.33 8.53 15.03
CA MET A 77 -6.59 8.10 14.45
C MET A 77 -6.47 6.73 13.78
N VAL A 78 -5.42 6.51 12.99
CA VAL A 78 -5.16 5.22 12.32
C VAL A 78 -4.95 4.11 13.35
N GLU A 79 -4.12 4.35 14.36
CA GLU A 79 -3.87 3.39 15.45
C GLU A 79 -5.16 3.07 16.23
N GLY A 80 -5.96 4.10 16.54
CA GLY A 80 -7.25 3.93 17.20
C GLY A 80 -8.28 3.16 16.36
N THR A 81 -8.38 3.46 15.07
CA THR A 81 -9.29 2.76 14.15
C THR A 81 -8.85 1.34 13.83
N ALA A 82 -7.55 1.06 13.84
CA ALA A 82 -7.00 -0.27 13.57
C ALA A 82 -6.98 -1.17 14.80
N LEU A 83 -7.23 -0.63 16.01
CA LEU A 83 -7.19 -1.37 17.27
C LEU A 83 -5.92 -2.23 17.40
N LEU A 84 -4.78 -1.63 17.03
CA LEU A 84 -3.53 -2.34 16.82
C LEU A 84 -3.03 -2.97 18.14
N LYS A 85 -2.83 -4.29 18.15
CA LYS A 85 -2.35 -5.05 19.31
C LYS A 85 -1.04 -5.74 18.99
N GLU A 86 -0.03 -5.50 19.82
CA GLU A 86 1.22 -6.25 19.75
C GLU A 86 1.00 -7.67 20.25
N ASN A 87 1.72 -8.60 19.64
CA ASN A 87 1.71 -9.99 20.03
C ASN A 87 2.60 -10.19 21.26
N THR A 88 2.02 -10.37 22.43
CA THR A 88 2.74 -10.53 23.70
C THR A 88 3.10 -11.99 24.01
N HIS A 89 3.14 -12.87 23.01
CA HIS A 89 3.54 -14.27 23.24
C HIS A 89 4.97 -14.35 23.79
N SER A 90 5.14 -15.08 24.89
CA SER A 90 6.43 -15.26 25.58
C SER A 90 7.40 -16.16 24.83
N VAL A 91 6.94 -16.86 23.79
CA VAL A 91 7.72 -17.85 23.04
C VAL A 91 7.97 -17.34 21.62
N ASN A 92 9.25 -17.12 21.30
CA ASN A 92 9.70 -16.79 19.95
C ASN A 92 9.61 -18.02 19.05
N THR A 93 8.45 -18.28 18.46
CA THR A 93 8.36 -19.23 17.33
C THR A 93 8.92 -18.55 16.07
N ARG A 94 9.50 -19.35 15.16
CA ARG A 94 10.22 -18.87 13.95
C ARG A 94 9.42 -17.93 13.02
N ASN A 95 8.10 -17.84 13.21
CA ASN A 95 7.22 -16.99 12.40
C ASN A 95 6.21 -16.25 13.29
N THR A 96 6.67 -15.70 14.40
CA THR A 96 5.84 -14.87 15.27
C THR A 96 5.65 -13.49 14.64
N ASP A 97 4.45 -13.28 14.09
CA ASP A 97 3.99 -11.96 13.67
C ASP A 97 4.02 -10.97 14.84
N LYS A 98 4.53 -9.77 14.58
CA LYS A 98 4.64 -8.70 15.58
C LYS A 98 3.25 -8.19 15.99
N TRP A 99 2.35 -8.05 15.04
CA TRP A 99 1.01 -7.53 15.25
C TRP A 99 -0.03 -8.65 15.13
N LEU A 100 -1.02 -8.63 16.00
CA LEU A 100 -2.13 -9.57 15.93
C LEU A 100 -3.07 -9.16 14.79
N VAL A 101 -3.32 -10.08 13.87
CA VAL A 101 -4.30 -9.90 12.80
C VAL A 101 -5.61 -10.59 13.22
N PRO A 102 -6.71 -9.85 13.41
CA PRO A 102 -7.99 -10.44 13.76
C PRO A 102 -8.56 -11.26 12.60
N PHE A 103 -9.26 -12.34 12.92
CA PHE A 103 -10.00 -13.13 11.94
C PHE A 103 -11.36 -12.51 11.68
N PHE A 104 -11.70 -12.31 10.40
CA PHE A 104 -13.01 -11.85 9.97
C PHE A 104 -13.62 -12.77 8.92
N ARG A 105 -14.93 -13.02 9.03
CA ARG A 105 -15.67 -13.86 8.08
C ARG A 105 -16.03 -13.14 6.79
N THR A 106 -16.22 -11.82 6.82
CA THR A 106 -16.75 -11.06 5.68
C THR A 106 -15.67 -10.26 4.96
N ASP A 107 -15.72 -10.24 3.63
CA ASP A 107 -14.78 -9.47 2.80
C ASP A 107 -14.81 -7.98 3.13
N TYR A 108 -15.97 -7.45 3.52
CA TYR A 108 -16.10 -6.07 3.96
C TYR A 108 -15.21 -5.78 5.18
N LYS A 109 -15.13 -6.70 6.14
CA LYS A 109 -14.26 -6.55 7.31
C LYS A 109 -12.79 -6.74 6.96
N LEU A 110 -12.47 -7.55 5.95
CA LEU A 110 -11.10 -7.65 5.42
C LEU A 110 -10.64 -6.35 4.74
N GLN A 111 -11.58 -5.46 4.36
CA GLN A 111 -11.28 -4.15 3.80
C GLN A 111 -11.06 -3.05 4.85
N THR A 112 -11.23 -3.34 6.15
CA THR A 112 -11.08 -2.33 7.21
C THR A 112 -9.62 -2.16 7.63
N LEU A 113 -9.31 -1.00 8.20
CA LEU A 113 -7.98 -0.73 8.77
C LEU A 113 -7.61 -1.72 9.89
N GLU A 114 -8.59 -2.24 10.62
CA GLU A 114 -8.42 -3.24 11.68
C GLU A 114 -7.77 -4.53 11.18
N TYR A 115 -8.10 -4.96 9.95
CA TYR A 115 -7.45 -6.10 9.32
C TYR A 115 -6.18 -5.68 8.56
N ILE A 116 -6.29 -4.62 7.77
CA ILE A 116 -5.29 -4.26 6.76
C ILE A 116 -4.00 -3.75 7.39
N LEU A 117 -4.10 -2.88 8.40
CA LEU A 117 -2.91 -2.27 9.00
C LEU A 117 -1.98 -3.31 9.64
N PRO A 118 -2.44 -4.20 10.56
CA PRO A 118 -1.56 -5.21 11.13
C PRO A 118 -1.01 -6.17 10.06
N THR A 119 -1.82 -6.52 9.05
CA THR A 119 -1.38 -7.38 7.94
C THR A 119 -0.24 -6.75 7.14
N ILE A 120 -0.35 -5.47 6.78
CA ILE A 120 0.70 -4.73 6.07
C ILE A 120 1.94 -4.58 6.96
N LEU A 121 1.78 -4.26 8.24
CA LEU A 121 2.91 -4.10 9.16
C LEU A 121 3.67 -5.41 9.38
N ASN A 122 2.99 -6.56 9.43
CA ASN A 122 3.63 -7.87 9.48
C ASN A 122 4.35 -8.20 8.17
N LYS A 123 3.74 -7.90 7.03
CA LYS A 123 4.37 -8.07 5.70
C LYS A 123 5.67 -7.26 5.56
N TYR A 124 5.74 -6.09 6.19
CA TYR A 124 6.87 -5.17 6.13
C TYR A 124 7.62 -5.02 7.47
N ASN A 125 7.64 -6.08 8.29
CA ASN A 125 8.18 -6.04 9.65
C ASN A 125 9.67 -5.63 9.72
N ASP A 126 10.45 -5.92 8.67
CA ASP A 126 11.87 -5.56 8.57
C ASP A 126 12.10 -4.04 8.49
N ILE A 127 11.08 -3.28 8.13
CA ILE A 127 11.20 -1.85 7.85
C ILE A 127 10.99 -1.03 9.13
N LYS A 128 12.07 -0.74 9.84
CA LYS A 128 12.04 0.20 10.98
C LYS A 128 11.98 1.64 10.48
N LYS A 129 10.80 2.28 10.57
CA LYS A 129 10.49 3.69 10.22
C LYS A 129 11.47 4.28 9.17
N PRO A 130 11.31 3.93 7.89
CA PRO A 130 12.28 4.29 6.86
C PRO A 130 12.27 5.81 6.59
N ALA A 131 13.12 6.31 5.70
CA ALA A 131 12.91 7.63 5.10
C ALA A 131 11.81 7.57 4.02
N LYS A 132 11.09 8.68 3.78
CA LYS A 132 9.98 8.72 2.79
C LYS A 132 10.43 8.28 1.40
N THR A 133 11.66 8.66 1.03
CA THR A 133 12.32 8.29 -0.23
C THR A 133 12.58 6.79 -0.31
N THR A 134 13.09 6.19 0.75
CA THR A 134 13.35 4.74 0.84
C THR A 134 12.06 3.93 0.75
N LEU A 135 11.02 4.36 1.48
CA LEU A 135 9.70 3.71 1.41
C LEU A 135 9.15 3.73 -0.01
N ARG A 136 9.21 4.89 -0.68
CA ARG A 136 8.73 5.01 -2.06
C ARG A 136 9.51 4.14 -3.03
N ARG A 137 10.85 4.05 -2.90
CA ARG A 137 11.68 3.20 -3.76
C ARG A 137 11.29 1.73 -3.67
N LEU A 138 10.96 1.25 -2.47
CA LEU A 138 10.52 -0.14 -2.27
C LEU A 138 9.31 -0.48 -3.14
N PHE A 139 8.28 0.37 -3.13
CA PHE A 139 7.04 0.16 -3.91
C PHE A 139 7.14 0.49 -5.40
N VAL A 140 8.26 1.06 -5.84
CA VAL A 140 8.54 1.30 -7.26
C VAL A 140 9.33 0.14 -7.87
N MET A 141 10.09 -0.59 -7.05
CA MET A 141 10.92 -1.72 -7.50
C MET A 141 10.15 -3.04 -7.60
N THR A 142 9.07 -3.20 -6.83
CA THR A 142 8.09 -4.31 -6.90
C THR A 142 7.39 -4.35 -8.26
#